data_AF-A0A1A3KH28-F1
#
_entry.id   AF-A0A1A3KH28-F1
#
_cell.length_a   1.000
_cell.length_b   1.000
_cell.length_c   1.000
_cell.angle_alpha   90.00
_cell.angle_beta   90.00
_cell.angle_gamma   90.00
#
_symmetry.space_group_name_H-M   'P 1'
#
loop_
_entity.id
_entity.type
_entity.pdbx_description
1 polymer ?
#
loop_
_entity_poly.entity_id
_entity_poly.type
_entity_poly.pdbx_seq_one_letter_code
_entity_poly.pdbx_strand_id
1 'polypeptide(L)'
;MVTRRDLVLRVVSQVLLGPSLMVAAALIVKGYRDTGDGFGAGVVVALAIALRYIGLGARTAERTLPILRYSPWLAVGGLLLSLVVGFFPLLWNEPLFSHRPAAGQPVAHFGSLELFTPLLFDIGIFLLVIGVLTMLLHQLADLDPDPEREIEELDVDRTEKGEAR
;
A
#
# COMPACT_ATOMS: atom_id res chain seq x y z
N MET A 1 -18.89 24.93 -1.67
CA MET A 1 -19.47 25.10 -0.32
C MET A 1 -19.23 23.79 0.41
N VAL A 2 -18.21 23.70 1.28
CA VAL A 2 -17.84 22.44 1.97
C VAL A 2 -18.89 22.14 3.04
N THR A 3 -19.61 21.04 2.92
CA THR A 3 -20.63 20.63 3.90
C THR A 3 -19.94 20.05 5.13
N ARG A 4 -20.52 20.17 6.34
CA ARG A 4 -19.94 19.59 7.58
C ARG A 4 -19.52 18.11 7.44
N ARG A 5 -20.23 17.32 6.62
CA ARG A 5 -19.92 15.90 6.35
C ARG A 5 -18.59 15.72 5.64
N ASP A 6 -18.28 16.61 4.70
CA ASP A 6 -17.03 16.60 3.92
C ASP A 6 -15.83 16.91 4.83
N LEU A 7 -16.04 17.74 5.86
CA LEU A 7 -15.01 18.13 6.81
C LEU A 7 -14.67 16.98 7.78
N VAL A 8 -15.68 16.25 8.28
CA VAL A 8 -15.45 15.05 9.10
C VAL A 8 -14.73 13.98 8.29
N LEU A 9 -15.19 13.70 7.07
CA LEU A 9 -14.55 12.70 6.19
C LEU A 9 -13.09 13.06 5.89
N ARG A 10 -12.81 14.32 5.55
CA ARG A 10 -11.46 14.81 5.27
C ARG A 10 -10.53 14.60 6.47
N VAL A 11 -10.96 15.00 7.67
CA VAL A 11 -10.14 14.85 8.89
C VAL A 11 -9.93 13.37 9.24
N VAL A 12 -11.00 12.56 9.24
CA VAL A 12 -10.92 11.14 9.58
C VAL A 12 -10.01 10.39 8.61
N SER A 13 -10.12 10.65 7.30
CA SER A 13 -9.29 9.99 6.29
C SER A 13 -7.80 10.30 6.41
N GLN A 14 -7.43 11.47 6.94
CA GLN A 14 -6.03 11.83 7.22
C GLN A 14 -5.48 11.09 8.43
N VAL A 15 -6.30 10.95 9.48
CA VAL A 15 -5.89 10.34 10.75
C VAL A 15 -5.82 8.82 10.65
N LEU A 16 -6.73 8.18 9.89
CA LEU A 16 -6.87 6.73 9.84
C LEU A 16 -5.63 5.98 9.32
N LEU A 17 -4.77 6.62 8.52
CA LEU A 17 -3.59 5.95 7.98
C LEU A 17 -2.64 5.44 9.08
N GLY A 18 -2.44 6.21 10.16
CA GLY A 18 -1.56 5.84 11.27
C GLY A 18 -2.04 4.59 12.03
N PRO A 19 -3.28 4.59 12.56
CA PRO A 19 -3.88 3.41 13.18
C PRO A 19 -3.92 2.20 12.25
N SER A 20 -4.22 2.37 10.97
CA SER A 20 -4.21 1.27 10.00
C SER A 20 -2.83 0.64 9.83
N LEU A 21 -1.75 1.44 9.83
CA LEU A 21 -0.38 0.90 9.83
C LEU A 21 -0.07 0.13 11.12
N MET A 22 -0.55 0.59 12.28
CA MET A 22 -0.38 -0.15 13.54
C MET A 22 -1.13 -1.48 13.51
N VAL A 23 -2.38 -1.49 13.01
CA VAL A 23 -3.17 -2.71 12.84
C VAL A 23 -2.49 -3.67 11.86
N ALA A 24 -1.99 -3.16 10.73
CA ALA A 24 -1.26 -3.96 9.76
C ALA A 24 0.01 -4.60 10.35
N ALA A 25 0.79 -3.82 11.09
CA ALA A 25 1.95 -4.35 11.81
C ALA A 25 1.54 -5.43 12.83
N ALA A 26 0.45 -5.22 13.57
CA ALA A 26 -0.07 -6.20 14.50
C ALA A 26 -0.54 -7.48 13.81
N LEU A 27 -1.17 -7.39 12.63
CA LEU A 27 -1.61 -8.55 11.85
C LEU A 27 -0.43 -9.39 11.35
N ILE A 28 0.63 -8.73 10.83
CA ILE A 28 1.85 -9.42 10.38
C ILE A 28 2.54 -10.13 11.54
N VAL A 29 2.67 -9.47 12.70
CA VAL A 29 3.30 -10.08 13.89
C VAL A 29 2.42 -11.19 14.47
N LYS A 30 1.09 -11.02 14.47
CA LYS A 30 0.13 -11.99 14.99
C LYS A 30 0.07 -13.26 14.13
N GLY A 31 0.29 -13.13 12.81
CA GLY A 31 0.35 -14.26 11.87
C GLY A 31 1.34 -15.37 12.25
N TYR A 32 2.29 -15.07 13.15
CA TYR A 32 3.19 -16.09 13.70
C TYR A 32 2.49 -17.12 14.60
N ARG A 33 1.49 -16.72 15.41
CA ARG A 33 0.87 -17.61 16.42
C ARG A 33 -0.62 -17.82 16.27
N ASP A 34 -1.30 -16.91 15.58
CA ASP A 34 -2.75 -16.85 15.44
C ASP A 34 -3.12 -16.47 13.99
N THR A 35 -4.41 -16.42 13.68
CA THR A 35 -4.91 -15.91 12.39
C THR A 35 -4.50 -14.46 12.14
N GLY A 36 -3.68 -14.24 11.11
CA GLY A 36 -3.21 -12.96 10.58
C GLY A 36 -2.20 -13.20 9.46
N ASP A 37 -2.05 -12.28 8.51
CA ASP A 37 -1.14 -12.44 7.37
C ASP A 37 -0.79 -11.10 6.68
N GLY A 38 0.19 -11.16 5.77
CA GLY A 38 0.61 -10.02 4.96
C GLY A 38 -0.49 -9.48 4.05
N PHE A 39 -1.40 -10.33 3.55
CA PHE A 39 -2.50 -9.91 2.68
C PHE A 39 -3.53 -9.08 3.44
N GLY A 40 -4.05 -9.57 4.57
CA GLY A 40 -5.01 -8.84 5.39
C GLY A 40 -4.45 -7.51 5.88
N ALA A 41 -3.18 -7.50 6.30
CA ALA A 41 -2.46 -6.28 6.66
C ALA A 41 -2.41 -5.27 5.51
N GLY A 42 -2.13 -5.73 4.28
CA GLY A 42 -2.07 -4.90 3.09
C GLY A 42 -3.42 -4.29 2.73
N VAL A 43 -4.50 -5.08 2.82
CA VAL A 43 -5.88 -4.62 2.56
C VAL A 43 -6.30 -3.52 3.55
N VAL A 44 -5.98 -3.66 4.84
CA VAL A 44 -6.29 -2.63 5.86
C VAL A 44 -5.64 -1.28 5.53
N VAL A 45 -4.37 -1.30 5.12
CA VAL A 45 -3.66 -0.08 4.72
C VAL A 45 -4.22 0.48 3.41
N ALA A 46 -4.50 -0.38 2.43
CA ALA A 46 -5.08 0.05 1.15
C ALA A 46 -6.46 0.69 1.32
N LEU A 47 -7.30 0.20 2.23
CA LEU A 47 -8.59 0.81 2.57
C LEU A 47 -8.41 2.20 3.19
N ALA A 48 -7.43 2.37 4.08
CA ALA A 48 -7.11 3.69 4.64
C ALA A 48 -6.66 4.67 3.55
N ILE A 49 -5.85 4.20 2.59
CA ILE A 49 -5.45 4.98 1.42
C ILE A 49 -6.67 5.32 0.56
N ALA A 50 -7.56 4.37 0.29
CA ALA A 50 -8.79 4.60 -0.49
C ALA A 50 -9.67 5.70 0.15
N LEU A 51 -9.90 5.62 1.46
CA LEU A 51 -10.63 6.67 2.19
C LEU A 51 -9.95 8.03 2.07
N ARG A 52 -8.61 8.05 2.02
CA ARG A 52 -7.82 9.26 1.84
C ARG A 52 -7.97 9.85 0.44
N TYR A 53 -8.02 9.02 -0.61
CA TYR A 53 -8.35 9.46 -1.97
C TYR A 53 -9.74 10.10 -2.02
N ILE A 54 -10.73 9.48 -1.39
CA ILE A 54 -12.12 9.99 -1.36
C ILE A 54 -12.22 11.29 -0.54
N GLY A 55 -11.57 11.37 0.63
CA GLY A 55 -11.71 12.50 1.55
C GLY A 55 -10.91 13.76 1.17
N LEU A 56 -9.80 13.62 0.44
CA LEU A 56 -8.93 14.73 0.03
C LEU A 56 -8.98 15.04 -1.47
N GLY A 57 -9.48 14.11 -2.28
CA GLY A 57 -9.31 14.13 -3.73
C GLY A 57 -7.96 13.57 -4.18
N ALA A 58 -7.89 13.04 -5.40
CA ALA A 58 -6.74 12.33 -5.96
C ALA A 58 -5.45 13.16 -5.91
N ARG A 59 -5.49 14.40 -6.44
CA ARG A 59 -4.32 15.29 -6.50
C ARG A 59 -3.74 15.60 -5.12
N THR A 60 -4.60 15.88 -4.14
CA THR A 60 -4.15 16.19 -2.78
C THR A 60 -3.65 14.93 -2.05
N ALA A 61 -4.30 13.78 -2.25
CA ALA A 61 -3.87 12.51 -1.67
C ALA A 61 -2.47 12.12 -2.18
N GLU A 62 -2.21 12.24 -3.49
CA GLU A 62 -0.92 11.92 -4.10
C GLU A 62 0.19 12.89 -3.68
N ARG A 63 -0.09 14.19 -3.60
CA ARG A 63 0.87 15.19 -3.07
C ARG A 63 1.26 14.91 -1.62
N THR A 64 0.34 14.40 -0.83
CA THR A 64 0.57 14.15 0.61
C THR A 64 1.12 12.76 0.92
N LEU A 65 1.12 11.84 -0.05
CA LEU A 65 1.72 10.51 0.06
C LEU A 65 2.63 10.22 -1.13
N PRO A 66 3.83 10.82 -1.17
CA PRO A 66 4.77 10.64 -2.28
C PRO A 66 5.19 9.18 -2.47
N ILE A 67 5.11 8.36 -1.40
CA ILE A 67 5.45 6.94 -1.46
C ILE A 67 4.52 6.13 -2.37
N LEU A 68 3.29 6.62 -2.59
CA LEU A 68 2.32 5.98 -3.49
C LEU A 68 2.76 6.08 -4.95
N ARG A 69 3.61 7.04 -5.33
CA ARG A 69 4.18 7.10 -6.69
C ARG A 69 5.07 5.88 -7.00
N TYR A 70 5.61 5.25 -5.97
CA TYR A 70 6.41 4.03 -6.07
C TYR A 70 5.55 2.76 -5.91
N SER A 71 4.23 2.87 -5.89
CA SER A 71 3.29 1.73 -5.82
C SER A 71 3.60 0.60 -6.82
N PRO A 72 3.93 0.86 -8.10
CA PRO A 72 4.31 -0.21 -9.03
C PRO A 72 5.60 -0.93 -8.62
N TRP A 73 6.57 -0.19 -8.08
CA TRP A 73 7.83 -0.74 -7.59
C TRP A 73 7.63 -1.55 -6.31
N LEU A 74 6.73 -1.11 -5.43
CA LEU A 74 6.32 -1.87 -4.24
C LEU A 74 5.65 -3.18 -4.65
N ALA A 75 4.78 -3.14 -5.67
CA ALA A 75 4.12 -4.33 -6.20
C ALA A 75 5.12 -5.36 -6.74
N VAL A 76 5.98 -4.92 -7.65
CA VAL A 76 7.00 -5.79 -8.27
C VAL A 76 8.02 -6.28 -7.25
N GLY A 77 8.52 -5.39 -6.39
CA GLY A 77 9.47 -5.74 -5.34
C GLY A 77 8.88 -6.72 -4.32
N GLY A 78 7.63 -6.53 -3.91
CA GLY A 78 6.91 -7.45 -3.04
C GLY A 78 6.73 -8.83 -3.68
N LEU A 79 6.31 -8.88 -4.95
CA LEU A 79 6.18 -10.12 -5.71
C LEU A 79 7.51 -10.87 -5.83
N LEU A 80 8.58 -10.17 -6.20
CA LEU A 80 9.92 -10.76 -6.32
C LEU A 80 10.41 -11.28 -4.97
N LEU A 81 10.20 -10.53 -3.89
CA LEU A 81 10.57 -10.96 -2.54
C LEU A 81 9.80 -12.24 -2.15
N SER A 82 8.49 -12.27 -2.33
CA SER A 82 7.67 -13.46 -2.04
C SER A 82 8.07 -14.66 -2.88
N LEU A 83 8.37 -14.47 -4.17
CA LEU A 83 8.88 -15.55 -5.03
C LEU A 83 10.25 -16.05 -4.56
N VAL A 84 11.20 -15.17 -4.32
CA VAL A 84 12.53 -15.55 -3.85
C VAL A 84 12.44 -16.33 -2.53
N VAL A 85 11.63 -15.86 -1.58
CA VAL A 85 11.47 -16.52 -0.28
C VAL A 85 10.72 -17.85 -0.40
N GLY A 86 9.67 -17.93 -1.22
CA GLY A 86 8.91 -19.17 -1.43
C GLY A 86 9.68 -20.25 -2.18
N PHE A 87 10.57 -19.86 -3.09
CA PHE A 87 11.44 -20.76 -3.86
C PHE A 87 12.79 -21.03 -3.18
N PHE A 88 13.17 -20.24 -2.18
CA PHE A 88 14.40 -20.43 -1.41
C PHE A 88 14.66 -21.88 -0.94
N PRO A 89 13.66 -22.65 -0.47
CA PRO A 89 13.87 -24.01 0.01
C PRO A 89 14.28 -25.01 -1.08
N LEU A 90 13.96 -24.70 -2.34
CA LEU A 90 14.31 -25.55 -3.48
C LEU A 90 15.84 -25.70 -3.63
N LEU A 91 16.61 -24.69 -3.21
CA LEU A 91 18.09 -24.74 -3.20
C LEU A 91 18.64 -25.81 -2.24
N TRP A 92 17.83 -26.26 -1.29
CA TRP A 92 18.16 -27.33 -0.35
C TRP A 92 17.38 -28.62 -0.60
N ASN A 93 16.75 -28.76 -1.78
CA ASN A 93 15.97 -29.93 -2.16
C ASN A 93 14.78 -30.20 -1.22
N GLU A 94 14.28 -29.14 -0.58
CA GLU A 94 13.07 -29.15 0.24
C GLU A 94 11.84 -28.74 -0.60
N PRO A 95 10.62 -29.12 -0.19
CA PRO A 95 9.38 -28.68 -0.84
C PRO A 95 9.28 -27.15 -0.90
N LEU A 96 8.62 -26.63 -1.94
CA LEU A 96 8.29 -25.19 -2.05
C LEU A 96 7.56 -24.71 -0.78
N PHE A 97 7.82 -23.46 -0.38
CA PHE A 97 7.28 -22.86 0.84
C PHE A 97 7.68 -23.55 2.16
N SER A 98 8.65 -24.47 2.15
CA SER A 98 9.24 -24.95 3.41
C SER A 98 9.89 -23.79 4.15
N HIS A 99 9.63 -23.68 5.44
CA HIS A 99 10.09 -22.54 6.21
C HIS A 99 11.32 -22.90 7.04
N ARG A 100 12.30 -22.00 7.08
CA ARG A 100 13.48 -22.12 7.93
C ARG A 100 13.55 -20.98 8.96
N PRO A 101 13.94 -21.28 10.21
CA PRO A 101 14.22 -22.61 10.76
C PRO A 101 12.96 -23.48 10.91
N ALA A 102 13.13 -24.80 10.89
CA ALA A 102 12.03 -25.72 11.20
C ALA A 102 11.54 -25.50 12.64
N ALA A 103 10.29 -25.85 12.94
CA ALA A 103 9.71 -25.70 14.27
C ALA A 103 10.66 -26.27 15.35
N GLY A 104 11.16 -25.42 16.25
CA GLY A 104 12.06 -25.79 17.34
C GLY A 104 13.57 -25.63 17.09
N GLN A 105 14.02 -25.13 15.93
CA GLN A 105 15.43 -24.80 15.69
C GLN A 105 15.80 -23.35 16.11
N PRO A 106 17.06 -23.09 16.52
CA PRO A 106 17.50 -21.77 16.93
C PRO A 106 17.40 -20.77 15.78
N VAL A 107 16.70 -19.66 16.03
CA VAL A 107 16.37 -18.61 15.05
C VAL A 107 17.31 -17.43 15.21
N ALA A 108 17.55 -16.68 14.13
CA ALA A 108 18.20 -15.38 14.25
C ALA A 108 17.28 -14.43 15.02
N HIS A 109 17.74 -13.99 16.18
CA HIS A 109 16.98 -13.11 17.07
C HIS A 109 17.22 -11.64 16.71
N PHE A 110 16.15 -10.89 16.47
CA PHE A 110 16.16 -9.42 16.53
C PHE A 110 15.37 -9.00 17.77
N GLY A 111 16.05 -8.92 18.92
CA GLY A 111 15.39 -8.73 20.22
C GLY A 111 14.53 -9.95 20.60
N SER A 112 13.22 -9.77 20.78
CA SER A 112 12.24 -10.85 21.03
C SER A 112 11.57 -11.39 19.76
N LEU A 113 11.87 -10.83 18.58
CA LEU A 113 11.35 -11.34 17.32
C LEU A 113 12.29 -12.42 16.78
N GLU A 114 11.74 -13.62 16.63
CA GLU A 114 12.33 -14.70 15.86
C GLU A 114 12.11 -14.38 14.36
N LEU A 115 13.18 -14.07 13.63
CA LEU A 115 13.10 -13.77 12.19
C LEU A 115 12.97 -15.08 11.40
N PHE A 116 11.78 -15.33 10.87
CA PHE A 116 11.49 -16.52 10.08
C PHE A 116 11.26 -16.18 8.60
N THR A 117 11.55 -17.13 7.69
CA THR A 117 11.20 -17.02 6.26
C THR A 117 9.70 -16.77 5.96
N PRO A 118 8.69 -17.32 6.68
CA PRO A 118 7.30 -16.95 6.48
C PRO A 118 7.02 -15.46 6.74
N LEU A 119 7.65 -14.85 7.76
CA LEU A 119 7.46 -13.42 8.04
C LEU A 119 7.96 -12.58 6.85
N LEU A 120 9.10 -12.95 6.28
CA LEU A 120 9.66 -12.26 5.12
C LEU A 120 8.79 -12.45 3.86
N PHE A 121 8.18 -13.63 3.73
CA PHE A 121 7.20 -13.91 2.69
C PHE A 121 5.94 -13.03 2.83
N ASP A 122 5.41 -12.91 4.06
CA ASP A 122 4.26 -12.06 4.38
C ASP A 122 4.55 -10.58 4.15
N ILE A 123 5.76 -10.12 4.47
CA ILE A 123 6.20 -8.75 4.13
C ILE A 123 6.17 -8.55 2.61
N GLY A 124 6.62 -9.52 1.82
CA GLY A 124 6.52 -9.48 0.36
C GLY A 124 5.08 -9.36 -0.13
N ILE A 125 4.16 -10.17 0.43
CA ILE A 125 2.73 -10.11 0.10
C ILE A 125 2.13 -8.76 0.50
N PHE A 126 2.45 -8.25 1.69
CA PHE A 126 1.98 -6.96 2.18
C PHE A 126 2.34 -5.82 1.21
N LEU A 127 3.60 -5.78 0.77
CA LEU A 127 4.09 -4.79 -0.20
C LEU A 127 3.39 -4.96 -1.56
N LEU A 128 3.22 -6.20 -2.02
CA LEU A 128 2.51 -6.52 -3.25
C LEU A 128 1.08 -5.97 -3.22
N VAL A 129 0.33 -6.26 -2.17
CA VAL A 129 -1.08 -5.90 -2.03
C VAL A 129 -1.25 -4.39 -1.96
N ILE A 130 -0.46 -3.68 -1.13
CA ILE A 130 -0.52 -2.22 -1.06
C ILE A 130 -0.16 -1.60 -2.40
N GLY A 131 0.88 -2.11 -3.06
CA GLY A 131 1.30 -1.67 -4.38
C GLY A 131 0.15 -1.77 -5.38
N VAL A 132 -0.39 -2.96 -5.60
CA VAL A 132 -1.45 -3.21 -6.58
C VAL A 132 -2.71 -2.40 -6.27
N LEU A 133 -3.18 -2.38 -5.02
CA LEU A 133 -4.41 -1.68 -4.66
C LEU A 133 -4.26 -0.16 -4.79
N THR A 134 -3.10 0.39 -4.43
CA THR A 134 -2.82 1.82 -4.66
C THR A 134 -2.83 2.15 -6.15
N MET A 135 -2.23 1.29 -6.98
CA MET A 135 -2.20 1.48 -8.43
C MET A 135 -3.62 1.47 -9.01
N LEU A 136 -4.45 0.54 -8.55
CA LEU A 136 -5.86 0.47 -8.93
C LEU A 136 -6.62 1.74 -8.55
N LEU A 137 -6.41 2.25 -7.32
CA LEU A 137 -7.03 3.49 -6.86
C LEU A 137 -6.61 4.70 -7.69
N HIS A 138 -5.32 4.79 -8.04
CA HIS A 138 -4.81 5.87 -8.88
C HIS A 138 -5.47 5.86 -10.27
N GLN A 139 -5.52 4.68 -10.91
CA GLN A 139 -6.19 4.52 -12.20
C GLN A 139 -7.68 4.88 -12.13
N LEU A 140 -8.36 4.44 -11.07
CA LEU A 140 -9.79 4.71 -10.90
C LEU A 140 -10.06 6.19 -10.62
N ALA A 141 -9.18 6.85 -9.88
CA ALA A 141 -9.31 8.26 -9.54
C ALA A 141 -9.00 9.19 -10.72
N ASP A 142 -8.16 8.76 -11.66
CA ASP A 142 -7.84 9.54 -12.87
C ASP A 142 -8.95 9.48 -13.93
N LEU A 143 -9.83 8.47 -13.86
CA LEU A 143 -11.01 8.34 -14.72
C LEU A 143 -12.13 9.36 -14.39
N ASP A 144 -12.07 10.00 -13.23
CA ASP A 144 -13.03 11.03 -12.82
C ASP A 144 -12.43 12.41 -13.15
N PRO A 145 -12.84 13.07 -14.26
CA PRO A 145 -12.27 14.35 -14.67
C PRO A 145 -12.53 15.39 -13.58
N ASP A 146 -11.46 15.81 -12.93
CA ASP A 146 -11.49 16.84 -11.91
C ASP A 146 -11.94 18.17 -12.56
N PRO A 147 -13.06 18.79 -12.12
CA PRO A 147 -13.55 20.04 -12.69
C PRO A 147 -12.50 21.15 -12.66
N GLU A 148 -11.58 21.11 -11.68
CA GLU A 148 -10.48 22.07 -11.60
C GLU A 148 -9.41 21.82 -12.69
N ARG A 149 -9.23 20.58 -13.20
CA ARG A 149 -8.35 20.30 -14.37
C ARG A 149 -8.96 20.87 -15.64
N GLU A 150 -10.27 20.74 -15.80
CA GLU A 150 -10.98 21.27 -16.96
C GLU A 150 -10.88 22.80 -16.99
N ILE A 151 -11.03 23.47 -15.83
CA ILE A 151 -10.87 24.93 -15.73
C ILE A 151 -9.41 25.36 -15.99
N GLU A 152 -8.42 24.62 -15.48
CA GLU A 152 -6.99 24.91 -15.71
C GLU A 152 -6.58 24.71 -17.18
N GLU A 153 -7.03 23.63 -17.84
CA GLU A 153 -6.83 23.42 -19.28
C GLU A 153 -7.53 24.49 -20.13
N LEU A 154 -8.74 24.90 -19.73
CA LEU A 154 -9.48 25.98 -20.40
C LEU A 154 -8.79 27.34 -20.27
N ASP A 155 -8.16 27.64 -19.13
CA ASP A 155 -7.40 28.88 -18.93
C ASP A 155 -6.06 28.86 -19.69
N VAL A 156 -5.38 27.70 -19.75
CA VAL A 156 -4.15 27.53 -20.54
C VAL A 156 -4.43 27.68 -22.04
N ASP A 157 -5.48 27.03 -22.58
CA ASP A 157 -5.87 27.16 -24.00
C ASP A 157 -6.29 28.61 -24.35
N ARG A 158 -6.92 29.32 -23.42
CA ARG A 158 -7.29 30.73 -23.60
C ARG A 158 -6.06 31.66 -23.62
N THR A 159 -5.04 31.34 -22.83
CA THR A 159 -3.80 32.10 -22.77
C THR A 159 -2.96 31.89 -24.04
N GLU A 160 -2.84 30.65 -24.52
CA GLU A 160 -2.14 30.35 -25.78
C GLU A 160 -2.83 30.96 -27.01
N LYS A 161 -4.17 30.95 -27.06
CA LYS A 161 -4.92 31.62 -28.14
C LYS A 161 -4.90 33.14 -28.06
N GLY A 162 -4.61 33.70 -26.88
CA GLY A 162 -4.49 35.13 -26.65
C GLY A 162 -3.15 35.71 -27.10
N GLU A 163 -2.06 34.95 -27.01
CA GLU A 163 -0.71 35.37 -27.46
C GLU A 163 -0.49 35.22 -28.98
N ALA A 164 -1.34 34.47 -29.68
CA ALA A 164 -1.25 34.25 -31.12
C ALA A 164 -1.94 35.32 -32.00
N ARG A 165 -2.36 36.46 -31.42
CA ARG A 165 -2.99 37.60 -32.11
C ARG A 165 -2.22 38.89 -31.92
#